data_AF-A0A9X0BKT3-F1
#
_entry.id   AF-A0A9X0BKT3-F1
#
_cell.length_a   1.000
_cell.length_b   1.000
_cell.length_c   1.000
_cell.angle_alpha   90.00
_cell.angle_beta   90.00
_cell.angle_gamma   90.00
#
_symmetry.space_group_name_H-M   'P 1'
#
loop_
_entity.id
_entity.type
_entity.pdbx_description
1 polymer ?
#
loop_
_entity_poly.entity_id
_entity_poly.type
_entity_poly.pdbx_seq_one_letter_code
_entity_poly.pdbx_strand_id
1 'polypeptide(L)'
;MPRGQGNETGSSEPHTVPYGSWEAFPEQPFPMYAGTKSIIYRSTDGKVVVGMLREKGKDTLVWPVDEFLFVTQGTIHIAVHGGETFTLGKGDLMVMKKGQTITFECSENFANVAVFVDLEDKVTLV
;
A
#
# COMPACT_ATOMS: atom_id res chain seq x y z
N MET A 1 7.69 -15.95 -13.99
CA MET A 1 6.28 -15.79 -13.60
C MET A 1 5.53 -15.08 -14.72
N PRO A 2 4.24 -15.37 -14.93
CA PRO A 2 3.38 -14.58 -15.80
C PRO A 2 3.35 -13.09 -15.41
N ARG A 3 3.23 -12.20 -16.42
CA ARG A 3 3.06 -10.77 -16.20
C ARG A 3 1.77 -10.51 -15.42
N GLY A 4 1.84 -9.69 -14.38
CA GLY A 4 0.70 -9.38 -13.50
C GLY A 4 0.43 -10.42 -12.42
N GLN A 5 1.27 -11.46 -12.28
CA GLN A 5 1.16 -12.38 -11.14
C GLN A 5 2.06 -11.92 -9.99
N GLY A 6 1.56 -12.01 -8.75
CA GLY A 6 2.32 -11.70 -7.53
C GLY A 6 3.16 -12.89 -7.02
N ASN A 7 4.16 -12.59 -6.19
CA ASN A 7 4.93 -13.56 -5.40
C ASN A 7 4.53 -13.43 -3.93
N GLU A 8 3.43 -14.10 -3.57
CA GLU A 8 2.81 -13.96 -2.25
C GLU A 8 3.45 -14.83 -1.16
N THR A 9 4.45 -15.64 -1.50
CA THR A 9 5.15 -16.56 -0.57
C THR A 9 6.58 -16.12 -0.27
N GLY A 10 7.11 -15.15 -1.00
CA GLY A 10 8.50 -14.72 -0.87
C GLY A 10 9.51 -15.74 -1.37
N SER A 11 9.11 -16.56 -2.35
CA SER A 11 10.03 -17.50 -3.00
C SER A 11 11.20 -16.76 -3.63
N SER A 12 12.41 -17.23 -3.42
CA SER A 12 13.66 -16.71 -4.00
C SER A 12 14.01 -17.35 -5.35
N GLU A 13 13.17 -18.25 -5.85
CA GLU A 13 13.38 -18.91 -7.13
C GLU A 13 13.44 -17.89 -8.28
N PRO A 14 14.37 -18.01 -9.25
CA PRO A 14 14.52 -17.00 -10.30
C PRO A 14 13.27 -16.78 -11.14
N HIS A 15 12.41 -17.80 -11.26
CA HIS A 15 11.16 -17.72 -12.02
C HIS A 15 9.99 -17.13 -11.21
N THR A 16 10.19 -16.76 -9.95
CA THR A 16 9.14 -16.17 -9.08
C THR A 16 9.26 -14.65 -8.90
N VAL A 17 9.97 -13.96 -9.78
CA VAL A 17 10.02 -12.48 -9.76
C VAL A 17 8.70 -11.89 -10.27
N PRO A 18 7.95 -11.11 -9.45
CA PRO A 18 6.74 -10.43 -9.88
C PRO A 18 7.05 -9.20 -10.73
N TYR A 19 6.31 -9.01 -11.84
CA TYR A 19 6.41 -7.83 -12.69
C TYR A 19 5.10 -7.61 -13.46
N GLY A 20 4.78 -6.36 -13.79
CA GLY A 20 3.54 -6.01 -14.50
C GLY A 20 3.23 -4.52 -14.45
N SER A 21 2.11 -4.13 -15.10
CA SER A 21 1.47 -2.85 -14.75
C SER A 21 0.89 -2.98 -13.35
N TRP A 22 0.90 -1.91 -12.56
CA TRP A 22 0.35 -1.91 -11.20
C TRP A 22 -1.14 -2.32 -11.17
N GLU A 23 -1.87 -2.09 -12.27
CA GLU A 23 -3.29 -2.44 -12.43
C GLU A 23 -3.54 -3.88 -12.92
N ALA A 24 -2.48 -4.64 -13.24
CA ALA A 24 -2.60 -5.96 -13.84
C ALA A 24 -2.59 -7.12 -12.83
N PHE A 25 -2.47 -6.81 -11.54
CA PHE A 25 -2.42 -7.81 -10.47
C PHE A 25 -3.83 -8.19 -10.00
N PRO A 26 -4.05 -9.44 -9.55
CA PRO A 26 -5.36 -9.89 -9.09
C PRO A 26 -5.86 -9.07 -7.88
N GLU A 27 -7.01 -8.43 -8.06
CA GLU A 27 -7.66 -7.67 -7.00
C GLU A 27 -8.45 -8.59 -6.06
N GLN A 28 -8.37 -8.29 -4.77
CA GLN A 28 -9.12 -8.89 -3.68
C GLN A 28 -9.89 -7.78 -2.96
N PRO A 29 -11.06 -8.07 -2.36
CA PRO A 29 -11.77 -7.07 -1.57
C PRO A 29 -10.90 -6.48 -0.45
N PHE A 30 -11.01 -5.18 -0.24
CA PHE A 30 -10.44 -4.48 0.91
C PHE A 30 -11.53 -3.64 1.59
N PRO A 31 -12.37 -4.28 2.44
CA PRO A 31 -13.61 -3.68 2.91
C PRO A 31 -13.40 -2.44 3.80
N MET A 32 -12.26 -2.36 4.50
CA MET A 32 -11.94 -1.28 5.45
C MET A 32 -12.11 0.11 4.84
N TYR A 33 -11.76 0.26 3.57
CA TYR A 33 -11.87 1.53 2.83
C TYR A 33 -12.71 1.39 1.55
N ALA A 34 -13.72 0.51 1.59
CA ALA A 34 -14.68 0.26 0.51
C ALA A 34 -14.01 0.05 -0.87
N GLY A 35 -12.89 -0.68 -0.87
CA GLY A 35 -11.97 -0.73 -1.99
C GLY A 35 -11.47 -2.13 -2.32
N THR A 36 -10.34 -2.18 -3.02
CA THR A 36 -9.67 -3.43 -3.39
C THR A 36 -8.17 -3.34 -3.13
N LYS A 37 -7.55 -4.50 -2.99
CA LYS A 37 -6.11 -4.64 -2.85
C LYS A 37 -5.58 -5.71 -3.79
N SER A 38 -4.34 -5.58 -4.22
CA SER A 38 -3.57 -6.67 -4.84
C SER A 38 -2.28 -6.88 -4.06
N ILE A 39 -1.87 -8.13 -3.85
CA ILE A 39 -0.56 -8.44 -3.27
C ILE A 39 0.41 -8.74 -4.42
N ILE A 40 1.41 -7.88 -4.59
CA ILE A 40 2.45 -8.02 -5.61
C ILE A 40 3.58 -8.89 -5.09
N TYR A 41 3.97 -8.68 -3.83
CA TYR A 41 5.04 -9.43 -3.17
C TYR A 41 4.78 -9.52 -1.68
N ARG A 42 5.18 -10.63 -1.07
CA ARG A 42 5.31 -10.78 0.38
C ARG A 42 6.66 -11.42 0.66
N SER A 43 7.42 -10.94 1.64
CA SER A 43 8.65 -11.61 2.06
C SER A 43 8.38 -12.94 2.75
N THR A 44 9.35 -13.84 2.75
CA THR A 44 9.23 -15.17 3.36
C THR A 44 8.85 -15.12 4.85
N ASP A 45 9.35 -14.11 5.58
CA ASP A 45 9.04 -13.87 6.99
C ASP A 45 7.72 -13.09 7.19
N GLY A 46 7.14 -12.55 6.11
CA GLY A 46 5.92 -11.74 6.12
C GLY A 46 6.09 -10.30 6.62
N LYS A 47 7.33 -9.85 6.84
CA LYS A 47 7.68 -8.51 7.36
C LYS A 47 7.63 -7.41 6.30
N VAL A 48 7.68 -7.78 5.03
CA VAL A 48 7.56 -6.86 3.89
C VAL A 48 6.40 -7.32 3.02
N VAL A 49 5.54 -6.37 2.65
CA VAL A 49 4.50 -6.58 1.64
C VAL A 49 4.55 -5.44 0.64
N VAL A 50 4.50 -5.76 -0.64
CA VAL A 50 4.25 -4.80 -1.71
C VAL A 50 2.83 -4.99 -2.19
N GLY A 51 2.02 -3.95 -2.08
CA GLY A 51 0.61 -3.96 -2.41
C GLY A 51 0.24 -2.89 -3.42
N MET A 52 -0.87 -3.11 -4.10
CA MET A 52 -1.64 -2.08 -4.78
C MET A 52 -2.95 -1.91 -4.03
N LEU A 53 -3.33 -0.67 -3.75
CA LEU A 53 -4.57 -0.36 -3.03
C LEU A 53 -5.42 0.59 -3.86
N ARG A 54 -6.73 0.32 -3.89
CA ARG A 54 -7.79 1.26 -4.27
C ARG A 54 -8.60 1.53 -3.02
N GLU A 55 -8.68 2.78 -2.62
CA GLU A 55 -9.24 3.14 -1.31
C GLU A 55 -10.13 4.35 -1.45
N LYS A 56 -11.16 4.40 -0.61
CA LYS A 56 -12.12 5.50 -0.56
C LYS A 56 -12.34 5.95 0.87
N GLY A 57 -12.75 7.20 1.00
CA GLY A 57 -13.18 7.76 2.27
C GLY A 57 -12.05 8.42 3.05
N LYS A 58 -12.29 8.54 4.35
CA LYS A 58 -11.50 9.33 5.28
C LYS A 58 -11.37 8.60 6.60
N ASP A 59 -10.19 8.63 7.18
CA ASP A 59 -9.95 8.03 8.48
C ASP A 59 -8.85 8.76 9.25
N THR A 60 -8.71 8.47 10.55
CA THR A 60 -7.59 8.88 11.39
C THR A 60 -7.10 7.69 12.18
N LEU A 61 -5.82 7.35 12.01
CA LEU A 61 -5.21 6.22 12.70
C LEU A 61 -3.78 6.53 13.15
N VAL A 62 -3.32 5.73 14.11
CA VAL A 62 -1.90 5.56 14.40
C VAL A 62 -1.34 4.58 13.37
N TRP A 63 -0.42 5.03 12.52
CA TRP A 63 0.09 4.26 11.40
C TRP A 63 0.72 2.95 11.89
N PRO A 64 0.27 1.78 11.40
CA PRO A 64 0.58 0.50 12.06
C PRO A 64 1.95 -0.06 11.70
N VAL A 65 2.52 0.36 10.57
CA VAL A 65 3.78 -0.14 10.00
C VAL A 65 4.56 1.02 9.39
N ASP A 66 5.82 0.83 9.01
CA ASP A 66 6.45 1.76 8.10
C ASP A 66 5.90 1.54 6.69
N GLU A 67 5.66 2.62 5.94
CA GLU A 67 5.08 2.53 4.61
C GLU A 67 5.73 3.51 3.66
N PHE A 68 6.14 3.03 2.50
CA PHE A 68 6.39 3.84 1.32
C PHE A 68 5.16 3.77 0.42
N LEU A 69 4.55 4.90 0.10
CA LEU A 69 3.38 5.00 -0.76
C LEU A 69 3.71 5.80 -2.00
N PHE A 70 3.29 5.32 -3.18
CA PHE A 70 3.39 6.02 -4.46
C PHE A 70 2.01 6.12 -5.11
N VAL A 71 1.53 7.34 -5.35
CA VAL A 71 0.19 7.57 -5.90
C VAL A 71 0.16 7.29 -7.39
N THR A 72 -0.70 6.37 -7.81
CA THR A 72 -0.86 5.99 -9.23
C THR A 72 -2.08 6.66 -9.87
N GLN A 73 -3.13 6.93 -9.10
CA GLN A 73 -4.36 7.58 -9.54
C GLN A 73 -5.00 8.42 -8.42
N GLY A 74 -5.78 9.43 -8.81
CA GLY A 74 -6.53 10.28 -7.88
C GLY A 74 -5.63 11.15 -7.01
N THR A 75 -6.16 11.53 -5.85
CA THR A 75 -5.47 12.33 -4.84
C THR A 75 -5.76 11.82 -3.43
N ILE A 76 -4.84 12.08 -2.51
CA ILE A 76 -5.03 11.87 -1.08
C ILE A 76 -4.62 13.12 -0.31
N HIS A 77 -5.53 13.62 0.52
CA HIS A 77 -5.24 14.70 1.47
C HIS A 77 -4.73 14.08 2.76
N ILE A 78 -3.58 14.54 3.24
CA ILE A 78 -2.89 14.04 4.43
C ILE A 78 -2.76 15.17 5.44
N ALA A 79 -3.12 14.90 6.69
CA ALA A 79 -2.82 15.74 7.83
C ALA A 79 -2.05 14.91 8.87
N VAL A 80 -0.75 15.21 9.04
CA VAL A 80 0.09 14.57 10.05
C VAL A 80 -0.12 15.30 11.37
N HIS A 81 -0.53 14.58 12.42
CA HIS A 81 -0.80 15.20 13.72
C HIS A 81 0.51 15.69 14.34
N GLY A 82 0.59 16.99 14.64
CA GLY A 82 1.82 17.64 15.07
C GLY A 82 2.80 17.98 13.94
N GLY A 83 2.38 17.86 12.68
CA GLY A 83 3.17 18.15 11.49
C GLY A 83 2.41 18.95 10.43
N GLU A 84 2.75 18.71 9.17
CA GLU A 84 2.17 19.40 8.02
C GLU A 84 0.88 18.74 7.50
N THR A 85 0.13 19.53 6.75
CA THR A 85 -0.98 19.08 5.91
C THR A 85 -0.61 19.31 4.45
N PHE A 86 -0.78 18.28 3.63
CA PHE A 86 -0.46 18.33 2.21
C PHE A 86 -1.39 17.43 1.40
N THR A 87 -1.34 17.57 0.08
CA THR A 87 -2.11 16.73 -0.85
C THR A 87 -1.14 16.09 -1.82
N LEU A 88 -1.27 14.79 -1.99
CA LEU A 88 -0.51 14.01 -2.97
C LEU A 88 -1.41 13.68 -4.15
N GLY A 89 -0.86 13.76 -5.36
CA GLY A 89 -1.49 13.32 -6.59
C GLY A 89 -0.61 12.32 -7.34
N LYS A 90 -1.08 11.90 -8.52
CA LYS A 90 -0.35 10.93 -9.36
C LYS A 90 1.11 11.33 -9.57
N GLY A 91 2.02 10.41 -9.24
CA GLY A 91 3.47 10.61 -9.36
C GLY A 91 4.14 11.05 -8.07
N ASP A 92 3.38 11.50 -7.08
CA ASP A 92 3.90 11.83 -5.76
C ASP A 92 4.12 10.59 -4.91
N LEU A 93 5.02 10.72 -3.94
CA LEU A 93 5.34 9.68 -2.98
C LEU A 93 5.35 10.22 -1.56
N MET A 94 5.19 9.31 -0.59
CA MET A 94 5.29 9.60 0.84
C MET A 94 5.91 8.41 1.55
N VAL A 95 6.61 8.71 2.66
CA VAL A 95 6.99 7.71 3.66
C VAL A 95 6.28 8.03 4.95
N MET A 96 5.54 7.07 5.49
CA MET A 96 4.92 7.11 6.81
C MET A 96 5.66 6.15 7.73
N LYS A 97 5.79 6.54 9.00
CA LYS A 97 6.47 5.76 10.03
C LYS A 97 5.46 5.16 10.99
N LYS A 98 5.70 3.92 11.40
CA LYS A 98 4.94 3.25 12.46
C LYS A 98 4.83 4.17 13.68
N GLY A 99 3.62 4.33 14.22
CA GLY A 99 3.34 5.16 15.38
C GLY A 99 2.97 6.61 15.10
N GLN A 100 3.04 7.11 13.86
CA GLN A 100 2.55 8.45 13.52
C GLN A 100 1.03 8.49 13.48
N THR A 101 0.41 9.48 14.11
CA THR A 101 -1.05 9.71 13.96
C THR A 101 -1.30 10.54 12.71
N ILE A 102 -2.07 10.01 11.77
CA ILE A 102 -2.35 10.64 10.47
C ILE A 102 -3.84 10.58 10.19
N THR A 103 -4.40 11.72 9.78
CA THR A 103 -5.72 11.79 9.14
C THR A 103 -5.55 11.83 7.64
N PHE A 104 -6.27 10.98 6.90
CA PHE A 104 -6.25 10.99 5.44
C PHE A 104 -7.66 11.08 4.85
N GLU A 105 -7.78 11.62 3.64
CA GLU A 105 -9.01 11.66 2.86
C GLU A 105 -8.70 11.42 1.38
N CYS A 106 -9.22 10.32 0.82
CA CYS A 106 -8.97 9.85 -0.54
C CYS A 106 -10.04 10.36 -1.51
N SER A 107 -9.64 10.71 -2.74
CA SER A 107 -10.58 10.93 -3.83
C SER A 107 -11.28 9.62 -4.24
N GLU A 108 -12.44 9.71 -4.90
CA GLU A 108 -13.25 8.56 -5.31
C GLU A 108 -12.52 7.50 -6.17
N ASN A 109 -11.47 7.92 -6.89
CA ASN A 109 -10.67 7.09 -7.77
C ASN A 109 -9.22 6.93 -7.29
N PHE A 110 -8.94 7.18 -6.01
CA PHE A 110 -7.60 7.08 -5.47
C PHE A 110 -7.07 5.65 -5.56
N ALA A 111 -5.83 5.53 -6.05
CA ALA A 111 -5.09 4.29 -6.05
C ALA A 111 -3.59 4.55 -5.82
N ASN A 112 -2.94 3.62 -5.14
CA ASN A 112 -1.52 3.68 -4.84
C ASN A 112 -0.85 2.30 -4.98
N VAL A 113 0.47 2.33 -5.11
CA VAL A 113 1.33 1.18 -4.83
C VAL A 113 2.11 1.50 -3.57
N ALA A 114 2.11 0.58 -2.63
CA ALA A 114 2.75 0.76 -1.34
C ALA A 114 3.66 -0.41 -0.98
N VAL A 115 4.73 -0.09 -0.25
CA VAL A 115 5.62 -1.05 0.40
C VAL A 115 5.44 -0.89 1.90
N PHE A 116 4.92 -1.93 2.53
CA PHE A 116 4.66 -2.02 3.96
C PHE A 116 5.77 -2.80 4.62
N VAL A 117 6.33 -2.27 5.70
CA VAL A 117 7.46 -2.84 6.42
C VAL A 117 7.17 -2.83 7.92
N ASP A 118 7.20 -4.01 8.53
CA ASP A 118 7.26 -4.14 9.98
C ASP A 118 8.44 -5.03 10.36
N LEU A 119 9.43 -4.45 11.04
CA LEU A 119 10.66 -5.16 11.41
C LEU A 119 10.46 -6.10 12.59
N GLU A 120 9.37 -5.95 13.33
CA GLU A 120 9.06 -6.71 14.53
C GLU A 120 8.06 -7.82 14.18
N ASP A 121 6.93 -7.45 13.59
CA ASP A 121 5.78 -8.31 13.36
C ASP A 121 5.52 -8.59 11.87
N LYS A 122 4.58 -9.51 11.59
CA LYS A 122 4.11 -9.76 10.23
C LYS A 122 3.15 -8.65 9.80
N VAL A 123 3.32 -8.14 8.59
CA VAL A 123 2.40 -7.17 8.00
C VAL A 123 1.07 -7.85 7.66
N THR A 124 0.00 -7.41 8.32
CA THR A 124 -1.37 -7.87 8.06
C THR A 124 -2.09 -6.91 7.12
N LEU A 125 -2.03 -7.19 5.83
CA LEU A 125 -2.97 -6.66 4.83
C LEU A 125 -4.11 -7.68 4.67
N VAL A 126 -4.98 -7.77 5.68
CA VAL A 126 -6.18 -8.64 5.67
C VAL A 126 -7.43 -7.88 5.28
#